data_AF-A0A972RKR8-F1
#
_entry.id   AF-A0A972RKR8-F1
#
_cell.length_a   1.000
_cell.length_b   1.000
_cell.length_c   1.000
_cell.angle_alpha   90.00
_cell.angle_beta   90.00
_cell.angle_gamma   90.00
#
_symmetry.space_group_name_H-M   'P 1'
#
loop_
_entity.id
_entity.type
_entity.pdbx_description
1 polymer ?
#
loop_
_entity_poly.entity_id
_entity_poly.type
_entity_poly.pdbx_seq_one_letter_code
_entity_poly.pdbx_strand_id
1 'polypeptide(L)'
;MSNLTIWLTPIWLLASGATLGTLLLLIVWGLCWLFNRRWARSILDTVSEGILLPISYTLIALAALTLIAGPVMPYQRMLTSIQRLSQVGSQTFEVTVEPQTTEKPETAVPLAFRSDELQSYSLESEQEIAVSIEAGKGFAEPLVIVDDGLYNWTPGNNVARGFDADVTTLYITNESDLPTTVQGTFVSDVEMPQVHYLPLAAGSVVGLFAIYFLIHWLAPRVSIIATATAKEATSQPVFLLLTIVGVVALIAFIYVPYNTFGEDVKMLKTSGMTLIKVLAIVVALWTASVSVAEEIEGRTALTVLSKPVGRRQFILGKFLGIIWPIVLMFVILGIIFLLTVSYKVVYDARESSKSVPEWQLCFEEVIRIVPGLLLAFFEAIVMAAISVAISTRLPMMPNLIICGSIYVLGHLGPLIAKSSAGEIVFVKFIGRLISVMLPVLDHYEIEGAIAGASSVPMVYLWTAFLYSALYCVAAMLLALIFFEDRDLA
;
A
#
# COMPACT_ATOMS: atom_id res chain seq x y z
N MET A 1 -11.17 21.70 -16.29
CA MET A 1 -10.17 20.62 -16.20
C MET A 1 -10.35 19.71 -17.42
N SER A 2 -9.29 19.35 -18.13
CA SER A 2 -9.40 18.40 -19.24
C SER A 2 -9.65 17.00 -18.67
N ASN A 3 -10.32 16.09 -19.42
CA ASN A 3 -10.49 14.70 -18.96
C ASN A 3 -9.16 14.06 -18.56
N LEU A 4 -8.06 14.47 -19.19
CA LEU A 4 -6.71 14.04 -18.88
C LEU A 4 -6.26 14.42 -17.46
N THR A 5 -6.55 15.63 -16.98
CA THR A 5 -6.21 16.01 -15.60
C THR A 5 -6.87 15.09 -14.58
N ILE A 6 -8.12 14.70 -14.79
CA ILE A 6 -8.92 14.00 -13.78
C ILE A 6 -8.34 12.61 -13.45
N TRP A 7 -8.12 11.77 -14.45
CA TRP A 7 -7.62 10.41 -14.20
C TRP A 7 -6.10 10.36 -14.03
N LEU A 8 -5.34 11.35 -14.52
CA LEU A 8 -3.88 11.32 -14.46
C LEU A 8 -3.33 11.95 -13.17
N THR A 9 -4.04 12.89 -12.52
CA THR A 9 -3.58 13.52 -11.26
C THR A 9 -3.23 12.51 -10.16
N PRO A 10 -4.04 11.47 -9.89
CA PRO A 10 -3.70 10.46 -8.86
C PRO A 10 -2.36 9.75 -9.13
N ILE A 11 -2.16 9.34 -10.38
CA ILE A 11 -0.97 8.62 -10.83
C ILE A 11 0.24 9.55 -10.81
N TRP A 12 0.05 10.80 -11.22
CA TRP A 12 1.09 11.83 -11.19
C TRP A 12 1.54 12.11 -9.75
N LEU A 13 0.61 12.15 -8.78
CA LEU A 13 0.94 12.33 -7.37
C LEU A 13 1.78 11.15 -6.84
N LEU A 14 1.36 9.90 -7.12
CA LEU A 14 2.15 8.72 -6.76
C LEU A 14 3.54 8.71 -7.44
N ALA A 15 3.58 9.04 -8.73
CA ALA A 15 4.83 9.14 -9.48
C ALA A 15 5.74 10.23 -8.89
N SER A 16 5.19 11.37 -8.45
CA SER A 16 5.94 12.44 -7.83
C SER A 16 6.57 12.01 -6.50
N GLY A 17 5.85 11.22 -5.69
CA GLY A 17 6.43 10.59 -4.49
C GLY A 17 7.54 9.60 -4.84
N ALA A 18 7.32 8.73 -5.84
CA ALA A 18 8.35 7.80 -6.30
C ALA A 18 9.61 8.54 -6.83
N THR A 19 9.44 9.69 -7.51
CA THR A 19 10.57 10.52 -7.94
C THR A 19 11.32 11.18 -6.80
N LEU A 20 10.62 11.61 -5.75
CA LEU A 20 11.30 12.10 -4.56
C LEU A 20 12.12 10.98 -3.91
N GLY A 21 11.59 9.76 -3.85
CA GLY A 21 12.32 8.58 -3.39
C GLY A 21 13.58 8.30 -4.23
N THR A 22 13.49 8.37 -5.56
CA THR A 22 14.67 8.18 -6.41
C THR A 22 15.70 9.30 -6.29
N LEU A 23 15.25 10.56 -6.17
CA LEU A 23 16.14 11.68 -5.92
C LEU A 23 16.87 11.53 -4.58
N LEU A 24 16.19 11.07 -3.53
CA LEU A 24 16.83 10.76 -2.25
C LEU A 24 17.89 9.67 -2.38
N LEU A 25 17.61 8.59 -3.12
CA LEU A 25 18.61 7.55 -3.40
C LEU A 25 19.82 8.08 -4.17
N LEU A 26 19.60 8.97 -5.16
CA LEU A 26 20.67 9.62 -5.91
C LEU A 26 21.49 10.58 -5.04
N ILE A 27 20.86 11.31 -4.13
CA ILE A 27 21.55 12.18 -3.14
C ILE A 27 22.40 11.33 -2.22
N VAL A 28 21.85 10.24 -1.65
CA VAL A 28 22.60 9.30 -0.80
C VAL A 28 23.78 8.71 -1.56
N TRP A 29 23.59 8.30 -2.81
CA TRP A 29 24.68 7.82 -3.66
C TRP A 29 25.73 8.91 -3.95
N GLY A 30 25.31 10.15 -4.21
CA GLY A 30 26.20 11.29 -4.42
C GLY A 30 27.03 11.63 -3.18
N LEU A 31 26.43 11.57 -1.99
CA LEU A 31 27.16 11.69 -0.72
C LEU A 31 28.17 10.55 -0.56
N CYS A 32 27.77 9.29 -0.82
CA CYS A 32 28.69 8.15 -0.83
C CYS A 32 29.84 8.36 -1.82
N TRP A 33 29.61 8.98 -2.97
CA TRP A 33 30.66 9.27 -3.97
C TRP A 33 31.68 10.29 -3.45
N LEU A 34 31.21 11.31 -2.71
CA LEU A 34 32.08 12.31 -2.08
C LEU A 34 32.92 11.72 -0.96
N PHE A 35 32.34 10.88 -0.09
CA PHE A 35 33.05 10.26 1.02
C PHE A 35 33.95 9.09 0.59
N ASN A 36 33.46 8.20 -0.28
CA ASN A 36 34.19 7.01 -0.71
C ASN A 36 33.77 6.54 -2.11
N ARG A 37 34.57 6.94 -3.12
CA ARG A 37 34.34 6.56 -4.53
C ARG A 37 34.27 5.05 -4.78
N ARG A 38 34.92 4.22 -3.95
CA ARG A 38 34.84 2.75 -4.11
C ARG A 38 33.46 2.22 -3.74
N TRP A 39 32.87 2.76 -2.67
CA TRP A 39 31.54 2.36 -2.21
C TRP A 39 30.47 2.80 -3.21
N ALA A 40 30.57 4.02 -3.72
CA ALA A 40 29.62 4.52 -4.71
C ALA A 40 29.64 3.73 -6.03
N ARG A 41 30.81 3.26 -6.48
CA ARG A 41 30.90 2.34 -7.63
C ARG A 41 30.27 0.99 -7.32
N SER A 42 30.61 0.39 -6.17
CA SER A 42 30.02 -0.88 -5.75
C SER A 42 28.49 -0.84 -5.68
N ILE A 43 27.91 0.28 -5.22
CA ILE A 43 26.44 0.49 -5.21
C ILE A 43 25.90 0.49 -6.65
N LEU A 44 26.56 1.21 -7.55
CA LEU A 44 26.11 1.32 -8.95
C LEU A 44 26.25 -0.02 -9.70
N ASP A 45 27.34 -0.75 -9.50
CA ASP A 45 27.54 -2.10 -10.04
C ASP A 45 26.43 -3.04 -9.52
N THR A 46 26.13 -2.98 -8.22
CA THR A 46 25.05 -3.77 -7.61
C THR A 46 23.67 -3.46 -8.21
N VAL A 47 23.36 -2.19 -8.45
CA VAL A 47 22.08 -1.78 -9.06
C VAL A 47 22.00 -2.20 -10.52
N SER A 48 23.09 -2.01 -11.28
CA SER A 48 23.14 -2.25 -12.72
C SER A 48 23.24 -3.73 -13.10
N GLU A 49 23.88 -4.56 -12.29
CA GLU A 49 24.02 -6.00 -12.56
C GLU A 49 22.85 -6.82 -11.99
N GLY A 50 22.08 -6.26 -11.06
CA GLY A 50 21.01 -6.92 -10.33
C GLY A 50 19.59 -6.65 -10.86
N ILE A 51 18.60 -7.17 -10.12
CA ILE A 51 17.16 -6.97 -10.41
C ILE A 51 16.70 -5.51 -10.23
N LEU A 52 17.49 -4.69 -9.55
CA LEU A 52 17.18 -3.28 -9.36
C LEU A 52 17.23 -2.49 -10.68
N LEU A 53 17.96 -2.97 -11.69
CA LEU A 53 18.02 -2.32 -13.01
C LEU A 53 16.63 -2.22 -13.68
N PRO A 54 15.87 -3.31 -13.91
CA PRO A 54 14.53 -3.18 -14.50
C PRO A 54 13.57 -2.37 -13.62
N ILE A 55 13.70 -2.43 -12.29
CA ILE A 55 12.93 -1.57 -11.38
C ILE A 55 13.30 -0.10 -11.63
N SER A 56 14.58 0.22 -11.79
CA SER A 56 15.02 1.59 -12.09
C SER A 56 14.47 2.11 -13.41
N TYR A 57 14.27 1.26 -14.43
CA TYR A 57 13.60 1.66 -15.67
C TYR A 57 12.13 2.05 -15.43
N THR A 58 11.41 1.32 -14.59
CA THR A 58 10.03 1.71 -14.20
C THR A 58 10.02 3.04 -13.46
N LEU A 59 11.00 3.29 -12.58
CA LEU A 59 11.11 4.54 -11.85
C LEU A 59 11.50 5.72 -12.76
N ILE A 60 12.34 5.49 -13.78
CA ILE A 60 12.66 6.48 -14.81
C ILE A 60 11.39 6.81 -15.63
N ALA A 61 10.56 5.82 -15.96
CA ALA A 61 9.29 6.06 -16.65
C ALA A 61 8.32 6.89 -15.79
N LEU A 62 8.23 6.61 -14.48
CA LEU A 62 7.47 7.44 -13.54
C LEU A 62 8.04 8.86 -13.45
N ALA A 63 9.37 9.02 -13.45
CA ALA A 63 10.01 10.33 -13.46
C ALA A 63 9.78 11.12 -14.75
N ALA A 64 9.75 10.44 -15.89
CA ALA A 64 9.34 11.06 -17.13
C ALA A 64 7.88 11.51 -17.06
N LEU A 65 6.98 10.70 -16.50
CA LEU A 65 5.57 11.05 -16.31
C LEU A 65 5.39 12.29 -15.42
N THR A 66 6.15 12.43 -14.33
CA THR A 66 6.04 13.59 -13.45
C THR A 66 6.48 14.88 -14.13
N LEU A 67 7.59 14.83 -14.88
CA LEU A 67 8.13 15.98 -15.60
C LEU A 67 7.22 16.39 -16.78
N ILE A 68 6.73 15.42 -17.56
CA ILE A 68 5.91 15.68 -18.75
C ILE A 68 4.51 16.18 -18.35
N ALA A 69 3.87 15.57 -17.35
CA ALA A 69 2.53 15.98 -16.92
C ALA A 69 2.54 17.17 -15.94
N GLY A 70 3.68 17.50 -15.33
CA GLY A 70 3.83 18.56 -14.34
C GLY A 70 3.21 19.92 -14.70
N PRO A 71 3.36 20.44 -15.94
CA PRO A 71 2.79 21.74 -16.32
C PRO A 71 1.25 21.80 -16.29
N VAL A 72 0.59 20.65 -16.40
CA VAL A 72 -0.88 20.52 -16.47
C VAL A 72 -1.47 20.19 -15.09
N MET A 73 -0.63 19.81 -14.12
CA MET A 73 -1.01 19.33 -12.80
C MET A 73 -0.94 20.43 -11.73
N PRO A 74 -1.68 20.30 -10.60
CA PRO A 74 -1.75 21.32 -9.56
C PRO A 74 -0.48 21.36 -8.66
N TYR A 75 0.69 21.57 -9.26
CA TYR A 75 1.97 21.52 -8.55
C TYR A 75 2.10 22.60 -7.45
N GLN A 76 1.53 23.78 -7.65
CA GLN A 76 1.60 24.88 -6.67
C GLN A 76 0.86 24.52 -5.38
N ARG A 77 -0.39 24.03 -5.52
CA ARG A 77 -1.21 23.55 -4.41
C ARG A 77 -0.55 22.39 -3.68
N MET A 78 0.13 21.51 -4.44
CA MET A 78 0.87 20.40 -3.85
C MET A 78 2.02 20.93 -2.99
N LEU A 79 2.80 21.88 -3.50
CA LEU A 79 3.96 22.42 -2.79
C LEU A 79 3.56 23.20 -1.53
N THR A 80 2.49 24.02 -1.60
CA THR A 80 1.95 24.73 -0.43
C THR A 80 1.42 23.75 0.61
N SER A 81 0.74 22.68 0.19
CA SER A 81 0.27 21.61 1.08
C SER A 81 1.44 20.88 1.76
N ILE A 82 2.52 20.56 1.03
CA ILE A 82 3.72 19.93 1.62
C ILE A 82 4.35 20.80 2.72
N GLN A 83 4.47 22.11 2.48
CA GLN A 83 5.06 23.03 3.46
C GLN A 83 4.23 23.15 4.73
N ARG A 84 2.91 23.03 4.60
CA ARG A 84 1.95 23.13 5.72
C ARG A 84 1.67 21.82 6.43
N LEU A 85 2.12 20.69 5.89
CA LEU A 85 1.83 19.36 6.43
C LEU A 85 2.27 19.18 7.90
N SER A 86 3.31 19.88 8.34
CA SER A 86 3.77 19.86 9.74
C SER A 86 3.00 20.79 10.69
N GLN A 87 2.15 21.66 10.15
CA GLN A 87 1.42 22.70 10.89
C GLN A 87 -0.07 22.39 11.07
N VAL A 88 -0.59 21.42 10.32
CA VAL A 88 -1.97 20.94 10.42
C VAL A 88 -2.08 19.73 11.34
N GLY A 89 -3.26 19.47 11.87
CA GLY A 89 -3.53 18.32 12.73
C GLY A 89 -4.72 18.53 13.65
N SER A 90 -4.90 17.58 14.56
CA SER A 90 -5.88 17.71 15.65
C SER A 90 -5.27 18.54 16.79
N GLN A 91 -5.88 19.69 17.07
CA GLN A 91 -5.57 20.51 18.22
C GLN A 91 -6.71 20.34 19.23
N THR A 92 -6.37 19.84 20.42
CA THR A 92 -7.30 19.72 21.54
C THR A 92 -6.92 20.74 22.61
N PHE A 93 -7.91 21.41 23.18
CA PHE A 93 -7.73 22.27 24.33
C PHE A 93 -8.80 22.01 25.37
N GLU A 94 -8.41 22.16 26.61
CA GLU A 94 -9.30 22.13 27.76
C GLU A 94 -9.01 23.40 28.56
N VAL A 95 -10.00 24.27 28.65
CA VAL A 95 -9.85 25.57 29.28
C VAL A 95 -11.05 25.83 30.18
N THR A 96 -10.78 26.17 31.44
CA THR A 96 -11.80 26.63 32.36
C THR A 96 -12.09 28.10 32.09
N VAL A 97 -13.32 28.39 31.66
CA VAL A 97 -13.80 29.74 31.37
C VAL A 97 -14.62 30.22 32.56
N GLU A 98 -14.05 31.18 33.28
CA GLU A 98 -14.73 31.86 34.39
C GLU A 98 -15.89 32.73 33.88
N PRO A 99 -16.91 32.99 34.70
CA PRO A 99 -17.96 33.96 34.40
C PRO A 99 -17.39 35.31 33.97
N GLN A 100 -18.02 35.95 32.98
CA GLN A 100 -17.60 37.25 32.48
C GLN A 100 -17.56 38.30 33.59
N THR A 101 -16.39 38.90 33.84
CA THR A 101 -16.20 39.99 34.81
C THR A 101 -15.53 41.20 34.17
N THR A 102 -15.67 42.38 34.77
CA THR A 102 -15.07 43.64 34.26
C THR A 102 -13.53 43.57 34.17
N GLU A 103 -12.88 42.66 34.91
CA GLU A 103 -11.42 42.45 34.89
C GLU A 103 -10.96 41.37 33.90
N LYS A 104 -11.83 40.41 33.57
CA LYS A 104 -11.58 39.33 32.60
C LYS A 104 -12.84 39.12 31.76
N PRO A 105 -13.00 39.87 30.66
CA PRO A 105 -14.21 39.79 29.84
C PRO A 105 -14.28 38.52 28.99
N GLU A 106 -13.14 37.86 28.75
CA GLU A 106 -13.04 36.71 27.86
C GLU A 106 -11.77 35.90 28.16
N THR A 107 -11.80 34.60 27.83
CA THR A 107 -10.63 33.74 27.94
C THR A 107 -10.04 33.51 26.55
N ALA A 108 -8.80 33.95 26.35
CA ALA A 108 -8.07 33.80 25.10
C ALA A 108 -7.41 32.41 25.04
N VAL A 109 -7.78 31.63 24.04
CA VAL A 109 -7.21 30.32 23.73
C VAL A 109 -6.37 30.44 22.47
N PRO A 110 -5.03 30.31 22.54
CA PRO A 110 -4.18 30.38 21.36
C PRO A 110 -4.43 29.14 20.48
N LEU A 111 -5.10 29.33 19.36
CA LEU A 111 -5.44 28.28 18.41
C LEU A 111 -5.29 28.84 17.00
N ALA A 112 -4.28 28.34 16.28
CA ALA A 112 -3.95 28.82 14.95
C ALA A 112 -4.37 27.80 13.90
N PHE A 113 -5.31 28.18 13.02
CA PHE A 113 -5.73 27.38 11.87
C PHE A 113 -6.23 28.27 10.73
N ARG A 114 -6.13 27.79 9.49
CA ARG A 114 -6.73 28.45 8.32
C ARG A 114 -8.16 28.00 8.14
N SER A 115 -9.05 28.92 7.78
CA SER A 115 -10.45 28.56 7.53
C SER A 115 -10.58 27.51 6.42
N ASP A 116 -9.81 27.63 5.34
CA ASP A 116 -9.82 26.67 4.21
C ASP A 116 -9.34 25.25 4.56
N GLU A 117 -8.67 25.07 5.70
CA GLU A 117 -8.07 23.81 6.15
C GLU A 117 -8.89 23.10 7.23
N LEU A 118 -9.93 23.75 7.75
CA LEU A 118 -10.75 23.20 8.81
C LEU A 118 -11.66 22.08 8.28
N GLN A 119 -11.39 20.84 8.71
CA GLN A 119 -12.13 19.62 8.34
C GLN A 119 -13.31 19.36 9.27
N SER A 120 -13.13 19.55 10.57
CA SER A 120 -14.20 19.47 11.56
C SER A 120 -13.79 20.17 12.85
N TYR A 121 -14.75 20.55 13.67
CA TYR A 121 -14.48 20.93 15.04
C TYR A 121 -15.63 20.55 15.95
N SER A 122 -15.29 20.26 17.20
CA SER A 122 -16.26 20.05 18.27
C SER A 122 -15.91 20.92 19.47
N LEU A 123 -16.92 21.53 20.07
CA LEU A 123 -16.83 22.29 21.31
C LEU A 123 -17.84 21.70 22.28
N GLU A 124 -17.38 21.31 23.46
CA GLU A 124 -18.21 20.77 24.52
C GLU A 124 -18.13 21.70 25.74
N SER A 125 -19.30 22.07 26.26
CA SER A 125 -19.45 23.00 27.38
C SER A 125 -20.72 22.67 28.15
N GLU A 126 -20.66 22.69 29.49
CA GLU A 126 -21.83 22.49 30.38
C GLU A 126 -22.71 23.75 30.50
N GLN A 127 -22.26 24.86 29.93
CA GLN A 127 -22.96 26.14 29.96
C GLN A 127 -22.89 26.83 28.61
N GLU A 128 -23.77 27.82 28.44
CA GLU A 128 -23.82 28.65 27.25
C GLU A 128 -22.54 29.48 27.10
N ILE A 129 -21.82 29.24 26.01
CA ILE A 129 -20.59 29.96 25.67
C ILE A 129 -20.69 30.57 24.27
N ALA A 130 -20.14 31.78 24.13
CA ALA A 130 -19.95 32.42 22.84
C ALA A 130 -18.47 32.37 22.45
N VAL A 131 -18.21 31.99 21.19
CA VAL A 131 -16.86 31.93 20.62
C VAL A 131 -16.72 32.97 19.51
N SER A 132 -15.64 33.75 19.58
CA SER A 132 -15.27 34.76 18.57
C SER A 132 -13.78 34.72 18.23
N ILE A 133 -13.39 35.29 17.09
CA ILE A 133 -11.98 35.44 16.64
C ILE A 133 -11.40 36.79 17.06
N GLU A 134 -12.26 37.78 17.33
CA GLU A 134 -11.86 39.13 17.72
C GLU A 134 -12.15 39.38 19.21
N ALA A 135 -11.21 40.02 19.89
CA ALA A 135 -11.35 40.39 21.30
C ALA A 135 -12.56 41.32 21.51
N GLY A 136 -13.37 41.02 22.53
CA GLY A 136 -14.52 41.83 22.94
C GLY A 136 -15.77 41.65 22.08
N LYS A 137 -15.78 40.70 21.14
CA LYS A 137 -16.93 40.43 20.26
C LYS A 137 -17.83 39.26 20.68
N GLY A 138 -17.58 38.63 21.83
CA GLY A 138 -18.30 37.46 22.39
C GLY A 138 -19.78 37.31 22.00
N PHE A 139 -20.72 37.64 22.89
CA PHE A 139 -22.16 37.58 22.59
C PHE A 139 -22.66 38.79 21.76
N ALA A 140 -21.80 39.77 21.49
CA ALA A 140 -22.14 40.92 20.64
C ALA A 140 -22.18 40.56 19.14
N GLU A 141 -21.22 39.76 18.68
CA GLU A 141 -21.12 39.20 17.32
C GLU A 141 -20.53 37.77 17.41
N PRO A 142 -21.28 36.80 17.98
CA PRO A 142 -20.77 35.44 18.16
C PRO A 142 -20.67 34.73 16.81
N LEU A 143 -19.53 34.06 16.58
CA LEU A 143 -19.37 33.20 15.41
C LEU A 143 -19.97 31.82 15.65
N VAL A 144 -19.90 31.34 16.89
CA VAL A 144 -20.48 30.09 17.35
C VAL A 144 -21.03 30.29 18.75
N ILE A 145 -22.25 29.81 19.00
CA ILE A 145 -22.87 29.71 20.32
C ILE A 145 -23.03 28.22 20.61
N VAL A 146 -22.55 27.78 21.78
CA VAL A 146 -22.71 26.41 22.25
C VAL A 146 -23.75 26.41 23.36
N ASP A 147 -24.96 25.97 23.02
CA ASP A 147 -26.07 25.84 23.97
C ASP A 147 -25.98 24.49 24.69
N ASP A 148 -25.58 24.49 25.96
CA ASP A 148 -25.55 23.35 26.90
C ASP A 148 -25.35 21.97 26.23
N GLY A 149 -24.08 21.58 26.03
CA GLY A 149 -23.69 20.30 25.44
C GLY A 149 -22.61 20.40 24.36
N LEU A 150 -22.75 19.57 23.33
CA LEU A 150 -21.75 19.38 22.27
C LEU A 150 -22.15 20.10 20.98
N TYR A 151 -21.40 21.12 20.61
CA TYR A 151 -21.46 21.72 19.27
C TYR A 151 -20.47 21.00 18.36
N ASN A 152 -20.95 20.25 17.37
CA ASN A 152 -20.10 19.51 16.43
C ASN A 152 -20.38 19.93 14.98
N TRP A 153 -19.40 20.57 14.36
CA TRP A 153 -19.43 20.91 12.95
C TRP A 153 -18.58 19.95 12.13
N THR A 154 -19.22 19.37 11.12
CA THR A 154 -18.59 18.61 10.04
C THR A 154 -19.19 19.04 8.71
N PRO A 155 -18.45 19.01 7.59
CA PRO A 155 -18.97 19.25 6.26
C PRO A 155 -20.24 18.42 5.98
N GLY A 156 -21.32 19.08 5.58
CA GLY A 156 -22.61 18.45 5.32
C GLY A 156 -23.55 18.31 6.52
N ASN A 157 -23.12 18.72 7.73
CA ASN A 157 -24.03 18.83 8.88
C ASN A 157 -24.90 20.10 8.77
N ASN A 158 -26.07 20.12 9.43
CA ASN A 158 -27.00 21.27 9.41
C ASN A 158 -26.55 22.45 10.28
N VAL A 159 -25.38 22.34 10.90
CA VAL A 159 -24.79 23.32 11.80
C VAL A 159 -23.90 24.29 11.00
N ALA A 160 -23.95 25.59 11.33
CA ALA A 160 -23.14 26.59 10.63
C ALA A 160 -21.64 26.40 10.91
N ARG A 161 -20.80 26.67 9.91
CA ARG A 161 -19.33 26.56 10.02
C ARG A 161 -18.75 27.55 11.01
N GLY A 162 -19.29 28.76 11.10
CA GLY A 162 -18.84 29.82 12.01
C GLY A 162 -17.48 30.45 11.66
N PHE A 163 -16.54 29.73 11.06
CA PHE A 163 -15.18 30.22 10.78
C PHE A 163 -14.92 30.39 9.27
N ASP A 164 -14.94 31.63 8.80
CA ASP A 164 -14.66 31.99 7.39
C ASP A 164 -13.28 32.65 7.20
N ALA A 165 -12.64 33.11 8.28
CA ALA A 165 -11.33 33.75 8.27
C ALA A 165 -10.26 32.94 9.01
N ASP A 166 -8.99 33.22 8.71
CA ASP A 166 -7.85 32.63 9.42
C ASP A 166 -7.89 32.99 10.90
N VAL A 167 -7.78 31.97 11.76
CA VAL A 167 -7.86 32.11 13.21
C VAL A 167 -6.47 31.97 13.81
N THR A 168 -6.13 32.82 14.76
CA THR A 168 -4.88 32.75 15.54
C THR A 168 -5.13 32.59 17.04
N THR A 169 -6.21 33.19 17.53
CA THR A 169 -6.67 33.13 18.91
C THR A 169 -8.18 33.03 18.90
N LEU A 170 -8.73 32.13 19.70
CA LEU A 170 -10.14 32.05 19.99
C LEU A 170 -10.43 32.77 21.30
N TYR A 171 -11.46 33.61 21.31
CA TYR A 171 -11.96 34.26 22.51
C TYR A 171 -13.26 33.60 22.91
N ILE A 172 -13.27 32.99 24.10
CA ILE A 172 -14.42 32.30 24.65
C ILE A 172 -14.99 33.15 25.79
N THR A 173 -16.27 33.44 25.71
CA THR A 173 -17.02 34.21 26.72
C THR A 173 -18.07 33.31 27.36
N ASN A 174 -18.14 33.32 28.69
CA ASN A 174 -19.17 32.64 29.47
C ASN A 174 -20.05 33.71 30.14
N GLU A 175 -21.32 33.78 29.76
CA GLU A 175 -22.30 34.70 30.37
C GLU A 175 -23.01 34.11 31.59
N SER A 176 -22.75 32.84 31.93
CA SER A 176 -23.37 32.16 33.05
C SER A 176 -22.71 32.49 34.40
N ASP A 177 -23.44 32.24 35.48
CA ASP A 177 -23.01 32.56 36.85
C ASP A 177 -22.00 31.56 37.46
N LEU A 178 -21.70 30.44 36.79
CA LEU A 178 -20.74 29.42 37.27
C LEU A 178 -19.57 29.27 36.30
N PRO A 179 -18.38 28.84 36.76
CA PRO A 179 -17.29 28.50 35.86
C PRO A 179 -17.61 27.23 35.06
N THR A 180 -17.21 27.20 33.79
CA THR A 180 -17.41 26.04 32.91
C THR A 180 -16.12 25.60 32.27
N THR A 181 -15.92 24.28 32.18
CA THR A 181 -14.79 23.70 31.46
C THR A 181 -15.20 23.49 30.02
N VAL A 182 -14.47 24.13 29.10
CA VAL A 182 -14.70 24.02 27.66
C VAL A 182 -13.65 23.09 27.08
N GLN A 183 -14.11 22.00 26.45
CA GLN A 183 -13.25 21.09 25.70
C GLN A 183 -13.47 21.30 24.21
N GLY A 184 -12.43 21.73 23.51
CA GLY A 184 -12.46 21.96 22.08
C GLY A 184 -11.53 21.01 21.34
N THR A 185 -12.03 20.38 20.29
CA THR A 185 -11.22 19.59 19.34
C THR A 185 -11.38 20.21 17.96
N PHE A 186 -10.29 20.75 17.41
CA PHE A 186 -10.26 21.29 16.05
C PHE A 186 -9.38 20.40 15.18
N VAL A 187 -9.96 19.88 14.10
CA VAL A 187 -9.25 19.04 13.13
C VAL A 187 -9.06 19.85 11.86
N SER A 188 -7.81 20.22 11.59
CA SER A 188 -7.41 20.84 10.32
C SER A 188 -6.55 19.89 9.50
N ASP A 189 -6.66 20.00 8.17
CA ASP A 189 -5.85 19.27 7.21
C ASP A 189 -5.48 20.19 6.04
N VAL A 190 -4.41 19.89 5.31
CA VAL A 190 -3.95 20.67 4.16
C VAL A 190 -4.98 20.70 3.04
N GLU A 191 -4.91 21.74 2.18
CA GLU A 191 -5.80 21.90 1.01
C GLU A 191 -5.88 20.62 0.14
N MET A 192 -4.78 19.88 0.00
CA MET A 192 -4.75 18.57 -0.66
C MET A 192 -4.30 17.45 0.29
N PRO A 193 -5.22 16.79 1.02
CA PRO A 193 -4.90 15.70 1.94
C PRO A 193 -4.13 14.54 1.30
N GLN A 194 -4.29 14.35 -0.02
CA GLN A 194 -3.63 13.29 -0.81
C GLN A 194 -2.10 13.38 -0.75
N VAL A 195 -1.55 14.56 -0.41
CA VAL A 195 -0.11 14.78 -0.23
C VAL A 195 0.48 13.91 0.89
N HIS A 196 -0.32 13.46 1.87
CA HIS A 196 0.13 12.53 2.93
C HIS A 196 0.71 11.22 2.38
N TYR A 197 0.30 10.80 1.19
CA TYR A 197 0.79 9.56 0.55
C TYR A 197 2.13 9.74 -0.18
N LEU A 198 2.56 10.99 -0.40
CA LEU A 198 3.82 11.32 -1.05
C LEU A 198 5.06 10.79 -0.31
N PRO A 199 5.25 11.06 1.00
CA PRO A 199 6.36 10.49 1.76
C PRO A 199 6.29 8.96 1.85
N LEU A 200 5.09 8.37 1.87
CA LEU A 200 4.91 6.92 1.88
C LEU A 200 5.36 6.30 0.55
N ALA A 201 5.02 6.91 -0.58
CA ALA A 201 5.50 6.49 -1.90
C ALA A 201 7.01 6.68 -2.07
N ALA A 202 7.58 7.77 -1.56
CA ALA A 202 9.03 7.95 -1.54
C ALA A 202 9.73 6.89 -0.66
N GLY A 203 9.17 6.66 0.53
CA GLY A 203 9.66 5.69 1.51
C GLY A 203 9.57 4.24 1.01
N SER A 204 8.58 3.87 0.20
CA SER A 204 8.49 2.53 -0.38
C SER A 204 9.59 2.26 -1.41
N VAL A 205 9.91 3.25 -2.26
CA VAL A 205 11.04 3.15 -3.21
C VAL A 205 12.37 3.05 -2.47
N VAL A 206 12.61 3.95 -1.51
CA VAL A 206 13.84 3.91 -0.69
C VAL A 206 13.93 2.60 0.10
N GLY A 207 12.82 2.16 0.68
CA GLY A 207 12.72 0.92 1.45
C GLY A 207 13.04 -0.32 0.61
N LEU A 208 12.53 -0.41 -0.63
CA LEU A 208 12.82 -1.51 -1.54
C LEU A 208 14.32 -1.62 -1.84
N PHE A 209 14.97 -0.49 -2.17
CA PHE A 209 16.41 -0.46 -2.41
C PHE A 209 17.20 -0.75 -1.13
N ALA A 210 16.79 -0.18 0.00
CA ALA A 210 17.42 -0.42 1.30
C ALA A 210 17.35 -1.89 1.71
N ILE A 211 16.21 -2.56 1.54
CA ILE A 211 16.04 -3.99 1.80
C ILE A 211 16.98 -4.81 0.92
N TYR A 212 17.07 -4.49 -0.38
CA TYR A 212 18.00 -5.15 -1.29
C TYR A 212 19.45 -5.03 -0.82
N PHE A 213 19.91 -3.82 -0.51
CA PHE A 213 21.27 -3.58 -0.01
C PHE A 213 21.51 -4.21 1.36
N LEU A 214 20.50 -4.21 2.24
CA LEU A 214 20.57 -4.83 3.56
C LEU A 214 20.79 -6.35 3.44
N ILE A 215 20.06 -7.02 2.54
CA ILE A 215 20.27 -8.45 2.25
C ILE A 215 21.67 -8.70 1.69
N HIS A 216 22.13 -7.83 0.79
CA HIS A 216 23.49 -7.93 0.22
C HIS A 216 24.58 -7.79 1.28
N TRP A 217 24.37 -6.90 2.26
CA TRP A 217 25.32 -6.65 3.35
C TRP A 217 25.30 -7.73 4.43
N LEU A 218 24.11 -8.12 4.91
CA LEU A 218 23.96 -9.10 5.99
C LEU A 218 24.31 -10.53 5.56
N ALA A 219 24.01 -10.90 4.32
CA ALA A 219 24.16 -12.27 3.82
C ALA A 219 24.74 -12.31 2.40
N PRO A 220 26.02 -11.91 2.19
CA PRO A 220 26.59 -11.72 0.85
C PRO A 220 26.58 -13.00 0.00
N ARG A 221 26.89 -14.17 0.58
CA ARG A 221 26.88 -15.45 -0.15
C ARG A 221 25.48 -15.84 -0.63
N VAL A 222 24.46 -15.59 0.19
CA VAL A 222 23.05 -15.86 -0.13
C VAL A 222 22.57 -14.88 -1.20
N SER A 223 22.93 -13.60 -1.05
CA SER A 223 22.61 -12.55 -2.01
C SER A 223 23.15 -12.85 -3.41
N ILE A 224 24.40 -13.31 -3.55
CA ILE A 224 25.00 -13.65 -4.85
C ILE A 224 24.18 -14.75 -5.59
N ILE A 225 23.69 -15.75 -4.85
CA ILE A 225 22.84 -16.81 -5.42
C ILE A 225 21.47 -16.25 -5.78
N ALA A 226 20.91 -15.39 -4.91
CA ALA A 226 19.63 -14.75 -5.14
C ALA A 226 19.65 -13.85 -6.39
N THR A 227 20.70 -13.05 -6.59
CA THR A 227 20.81 -12.17 -7.76
C THR A 227 20.99 -12.94 -9.05
N ALA A 228 21.79 -14.01 -9.04
CA ALA A 228 21.93 -14.91 -10.18
C ALA A 228 20.59 -15.55 -10.55
N THR A 229 19.87 -16.08 -9.56
CA THR A 229 18.56 -16.73 -9.76
C THR A 229 17.51 -15.74 -10.24
N ALA A 230 17.47 -14.52 -9.69
CA ALA A 230 16.55 -13.47 -10.11
C ALA A 230 16.81 -13.03 -11.57
N LYS A 231 18.08 -12.93 -11.95
CA LYS A 231 18.49 -12.56 -13.32
C LYS A 231 18.14 -13.66 -14.32
N GLU A 232 18.36 -14.91 -13.96
CA GLU A 232 17.95 -16.06 -14.76
C GLU A 232 16.43 -16.05 -14.94
N ALA A 233 15.67 -15.97 -13.86
CA ALA A 233 14.21 -15.97 -13.85
C ALA A 233 13.59 -14.86 -14.72
N THR A 234 14.13 -13.63 -14.63
CA THR A 234 13.64 -12.50 -15.43
C THR A 234 14.04 -12.57 -16.90
N SER A 235 15.10 -13.31 -17.22
CA SER A 235 15.53 -13.55 -18.59
C SER A 235 14.77 -14.70 -19.26
N GLN A 236 14.01 -15.50 -18.50
CA GLN A 236 13.19 -16.57 -19.07
C GLN A 236 12.02 -16.00 -19.88
N PRO A 237 11.69 -16.57 -21.05
CA PRO A 237 10.57 -16.12 -21.87
C PRO A 237 9.22 -16.10 -21.14
N VAL A 238 9.01 -17.01 -20.19
CA VAL A 238 7.77 -17.12 -19.41
C VAL A 238 7.51 -15.85 -18.59
N PHE A 239 8.54 -15.25 -17.99
CA PHE A 239 8.38 -14.01 -17.22
C PHE A 239 7.87 -12.87 -18.11
N LEU A 240 8.51 -12.67 -19.27
CA LEU A 240 8.12 -11.65 -20.23
C LEU A 240 6.73 -11.92 -20.81
N LEU A 241 6.43 -13.18 -21.17
CA LEU A 241 5.14 -13.58 -21.71
C LEU A 241 4.01 -13.27 -20.71
N LEU A 242 4.14 -13.69 -19.45
CA LEU A 242 3.12 -13.47 -18.44
C LEU A 242 2.98 -11.99 -18.08
N THR A 243 4.07 -11.23 -18.11
CA THR A 243 4.02 -9.77 -17.93
C THR A 243 3.23 -9.11 -19.07
N ILE A 244 3.52 -9.45 -20.34
CA ILE A 244 2.78 -8.91 -21.49
C ILE A 244 1.30 -9.30 -21.43
N VAL A 245 0.99 -10.57 -21.14
CA VAL A 245 -0.39 -11.03 -20.96
C VAL A 245 -1.09 -10.24 -19.85
N GLY A 246 -0.41 -10.01 -18.72
CA GLY A 246 -0.92 -9.18 -17.64
C GLY A 246 -1.23 -7.76 -18.09
N VAL A 247 -0.32 -7.09 -18.79
CA VAL A 247 -0.55 -5.73 -19.32
C VAL A 247 -1.74 -5.70 -20.26
N VAL A 248 -1.80 -6.61 -21.23
CA VAL A 248 -2.89 -6.66 -22.22
C VAL A 248 -4.23 -6.93 -21.53
N ALA A 249 -4.29 -7.88 -20.60
CA ALA A 249 -5.52 -8.21 -19.88
C ALA A 249 -5.99 -7.06 -18.98
N LEU A 250 -5.09 -6.38 -18.27
CA LEU A 250 -5.43 -5.21 -17.46
C LEU A 250 -5.99 -4.06 -18.31
N ILE A 251 -5.44 -3.82 -19.50
CA ILE A 251 -5.99 -2.81 -20.43
C ILE A 251 -7.34 -3.27 -20.98
N ALA A 252 -7.49 -4.56 -21.31
CA ALA A 252 -8.73 -5.11 -21.81
C ALA A 252 -9.87 -4.96 -20.78
N PHE A 253 -9.60 -5.17 -19.49
CA PHE A 253 -10.58 -5.03 -18.40
C PHE A 253 -11.25 -3.66 -18.33
N ILE A 254 -10.65 -2.61 -18.87
CA ILE A 254 -11.28 -1.27 -18.97
C ILE A 254 -12.57 -1.33 -19.79
N TYR A 255 -12.54 -2.12 -20.88
CA TYR A 255 -13.59 -2.15 -21.90
C TYR A 255 -14.55 -3.34 -21.74
N VAL A 256 -14.26 -4.26 -20.82
CA VAL A 256 -15.13 -5.41 -20.56
C VAL A 256 -16.37 -4.92 -19.81
N PRO A 257 -17.59 -5.15 -20.34
CA PRO A 257 -18.81 -4.91 -19.60
C PRO A 257 -18.96 -6.01 -18.54
N TYR A 258 -18.89 -5.63 -17.26
CA TYR A 258 -19.09 -6.58 -16.16
C TYR A 258 -20.57 -6.90 -15.93
N ASN A 259 -21.48 -6.23 -16.66
CA ASN A 259 -22.93 -6.34 -16.52
C ASN A 259 -23.38 -6.19 -15.06
N THR A 260 -22.70 -5.31 -14.32
CA THR A 260 -23.10 -4.95 -12.96
C THR A 260 -23.90 -3.65 -13.00
N PHE A 261 -24.86 -3.50 -12.09
CA PHE A 261 -25.69 -2.30 -12.00
C PHE A 261 -24.92 -1.13 -11.36
N GLY A 262 -23.81 -0.71 -11.98
CA GLY A 262 -23.00 0.43 -11.55
C GLY A 262 -21.82 0.10 -10.63
N GLU A 263 -21.44 -1.18 -10.47
CA GLU A 263 -20.30 -1.63 -9.65
C GLU A 263 -19.09 -2.05 -10.51
N ASP A 264 -19.00 -1.58 -11.75
CA ASP A 264 -17.97 -2.03 -12.71
C ASP A 264 -16.55 -1.72 -12.24
N VAL A 265 -16.33 -0.58 -11.56
CA VAL A 265 -15.02 -0.23 -10.98
C VAL A 265 -14.60 -1.26 -9.94
N LYS A 266 -15.53 -1.72 -9.10
CA LYS A 266 -15.27 -2.75 -8.08
C LYS A 266 -14.92 -4.09 -8.72
N MET A 267 -15.66 -4.51 -9.75
CA MET A 267 -15.35 -5.75 -10.46
C MET A 267 -14.00 -5.71 -11.17
N LEU A 268 -13.62 -4.57 -11.74
CA LEU A 268 -12.29 -4.37 -12.31
C LEU A 268 -11.20 -4.47 -11.23
N LYS A 269 -11.43 -3.87 -10.05
CA LYS A 269 -10.48 -3.95 -8.92
C LYS A 269 -10.25 -5.42 -8.52
N THR A 270 -11.32 -6.16 -8.27
CA THR A 270 -11.22 -7.59 -7.92
C THR A 270 -10.53 -8.40 -9.00
N SER A 271 -10.97 -8.28 -10.25
CA SER A 271 -10.42 -9.04 -11.38
C SER A 271 -8.94 -8.74 -11.62
N GLY A 272 -8.55 -7.46 -11.54
CA GLY A 272 -7.16 -7.04 -11.76
C GLY A 272 -6.21 -7.50 -10.67
N MET A 273 -6.60 -7.44 -9.39
CA MET A 273 -5.78 -7.97 -8.30
C MET A 273 -5.61 -9.48 -8.42
N THR A 274 -6.69 -10.21 -8.68
CA THR A 274 -6.65 -11.67 -8.86
C THR A 274 -5.78 -12.05 -10.05
N LEU A 275 -5.87 -11.32 -11.15
CA LEU A 275 -5.00 -11.53 -12.32
C LEU A 275 -3.52 -11.38 -11.96
N ILE A 276 -3.11 -10.25 -11.35
CA ILE A 276 -1.71 -10.00 -10.97
C ILE A 276 -1.21 -11.08 -10.02
N LYS A 277 -2.02 -11.42 -9.02
CA LYS A 277 -1.74 -12.48 -8.04
C LYS A 277 -1.48 -13.82 -8.70
N VAL A 278 -2.39 -14.28 -9.55
CA VAL A 278 -2.28 -15.58 -10.24
C VAL A 278 -1.06 -15.60 -11.15
N LEU A 279 -0.82 -14.54 -11.94
CA LEU A 279 0.36 -14.46 -12.80
C LEU A 279 1.66 -14.51 -12.01
N ALA A 280 1.73 -13.80 -10.88
CA ALA A 280 2.89 -13.81 -10.00
C ALA A 280 3.12 -15.18 -9.36
N ILE A 281 2.05 -15.87 -8.95
CA ILE A 281 2.14 -17.26 -8.45
C ILE A 281 2.65 -18.19 -9.55
N VAL A 282 2.14 -18.10 -10.78
CA VAL A 282 2.62 -18.93 -11.90
C VAL A 282 4.12 -18.69 -12.15
N VAL A 283 4.58 -17.44 -12.15
CA VAL A 283 6.01 -17.11 -12.23
C VAL A 283 6.78 -17.75 -11.07
N ALA A 284 6.28 -17.60 -9.84
CA ALA A 284 6.93 -18.15 -8.65
C ALA A 284 7.09 -19.68 -8.72
N LEU A 285 6.02 -20.40 -9.08
CA LEU A 285 6.01 -21.85 -9.20
C LEU A 285 6.92 -22.34 -10.34
N TRP A 286 6.88 -21.64 -11.48
CA TRP A 286 7.74 -21.93 -12.62
C TRP A 286 9.21 -21.74 -12.27
N THR A 287 9.57 -20.58 -11.74
CA THR A 287 10.95 -20.27 -11.36
C THR A 287 11.46 -21.20 -10.26
N ALA A 288 10.64 -21.53 -9.25
CA ALA A 288 11.01 -22.52 -8.23
C ALA A 288 11.30 -23.89 -8.85
N SER A 289 10.47 -24.34 -9.80
CA SER A 289 10.66 -25.64 -10.45
C SER A 289 11.94 -25.68 -11.29
N VAL A 290 12.19 -24.68 -12.12
CA VAL A 290 13.40 -24.64 -12.98
C VAL A 290 14.66 -24.42 -12.14
N SER A 291 14.66 -23.40 -11.27
CA SER A 291 15.87 -23.03 -10.54
C SER A 291 16.24 -23.97 -9.38
N VAL A 292 15.29 -24.80 -8.92
CA VAL A 292 15.51 -25.75 -7.82
C VAL A 292 15.38 -27.18 -8.31
N ALA A 293 14.22 -27.58 -8.85
CA ALA A 293 14.00 -28.99 -9.20
C ALA A 293 14.91 -29.44 -10.35
N GLU A 294 14.98 -28.69 -11.45
CA GLU A 294 15.84 -29.06 -12.60
C GLU A 294 17.33 -28.97 -12.26
N GLU A 295 17.75 -27.99 -11.45
CA GLU A 295 19.16 -27.89 -11.04
C GLU A 295 19.61 -29.05 -10.12
N ILE A 296 18.71 -29.51 -9.25
CA ILE A 296 18.99 -30.63 -8.37
C ILE A 296 18.98 -31.94 -9.17
N GLU A 297 18.01 -32.14 -10.06
CA GLU A 297 17.90 -33.36 -10.89
C GLU A 297 19.00 -33.44 -11.94
N GLY A 298 19.30 -32.33 -12.61
CA GLY A 298 20.36 -32.19 -13.61
C GLY A 298 21.78 -32.21 -13.02
N ARG A 299 21.92 -32.40 -11.70
CA ARG A 299 23.21 -32.41 -10.96
C ARG A 299 24.03 -31.13 -11.09
N THR A 300 23.49 -30.06 -11.66
CA THR A 300 24.18 -28.77 -11.78
C THR A 300 24.33 -28.10 -10.41
N ALA A 301 23.45 -28.41 -9.45
CA ALA A 301 23.57 -27.98 -8.06
C ALA A 301 24.90 -28.40 -7.40
N LEU A 302 25.47 -29.56 -7.77
CA LEU A 302 26.77 -30.02 -7.26
C LEU A 302 27.92 -29.10 -7.67
N THR A 303 27.83 -28.50 -8.86
CA THR A 303 28.88 -27.58 -9.34
C THR A 303 28.92 -26.30 -8.51
N VAL A 304 27.77 -25.82 -8.04
CA VAL A 304 27.67 -24.66 -7.15
C VAL A 304 28.14 -25.01 -5.73
N LEU A 305 27.80 -26.21 -5.25
CA LEU A 305 28.23 -26.72 -3.94
C LEU A 305 29.73 -27.09 -3.89
N SER A 306 30.42 -27.14 -5.03
CA SER A 306 31.89 -27.29 -5.07
C SER A 306 32.64 -26.03 -4.62
N LYS A 307 31.96 -24.87 -4.64
CA LYS A 307 32.41 -23.63 -4.00
C LYS A 307 32.06 -23.65 -2.50
N PRO A 308 32.67 -22.81 -1.64
CA PRO A 308 32.41 -22.81 -0.19
C PRO A 308 31.03 -22.20 0.18
N VAL A 309 29.97 -22.82 -0.34
CA VAL A 309 28.55 -22.46 -0.17
C VAL A 309 27.84 -23.65 0.46
N GLY A 310 27.26 -23.45 1.64
CA GLY A 310 26.52 -24.50 2.33
C GLY A 310 25.15 -24.76 1.71
N ARG A 311 24.59 -25.97 1.92
CA ARG A 311 23.24 -26.35 1.49
C ARG A 311 22.15 -25.36 1.92
N ARG A 312 22.25 -24.83 3.15
CA ARG A 312 21.33 -23.84 3.70
C ARG A 312 21.39 -22.50 2.95
N GLN A 313 22.60 -22.06 2.60
CA GLN A 313 22.81 -20.82 1.85
C GLN A 313 22.28 -20.94 0.42
N PHE A 314 22.40 -22.12 -0.18
CA PHE A 314 21.86 -22.41 -1.50
C PHE A 314 20.33 -22.26 -1.54
N ILE A 315 19.59 -22.95 -0.66
CA ILE A 315 18.12 -22.90 -0.67
C ILE A 315 17.57 -21.52 -0.29
N LEU A 316 18.12 -20.88 0.76
CA LEU A 316 17.72 -19.52 1.13
C LEU A 316 17.99 -18.52 0.00
N GLY A 317 19.11 -18.68 -0.71
CA GLY A 317 19.48 -17.85 -1.86
C GLY A 317 18.49 -18.02 -3.00
N LYS A 318 18.13 -19.27 -3.34
CA LYS A 318 17.12 -19.57 -4.37
C LYS A 318 15.76 -18.96 -4.03
N PHE A 319 15.29 -19.13 -2.80
CA PHE A 319 14.01 -18.55 -2.36
C PHE A 319 14.01 -17.01 -2.46
N LEU A 320 15.01 -16.34 -1.89
CA LEU A 320 15.12 -14.88 -2.01
C LEU A 320 15.28 -14.42 -3.47
N GLY A 321 15.95 -15.22 -4.30
CA GLY A 321 16.09 -14.98 -5.73
C GLY A 321 14.77 -15.08 -6.51
N ILE A 322 13.84 -15.93 -6.08
CA ILE A 322 12.49 -16.07 -6.66
C ILE A 322 11.58 -14.90 -6.26
N ILE A 323 11.76 -14.34 -5.06
CA ILE A 323 10.97 -13.18 -4.60
C ILE A 323 11.21 -11.95 -5.47
N TRP A 324 12.43 -11.73 -5.97
CA TRP A 324 12.78 -10.55 -6.74
C TRP A 324 12.05 -10.40 -8.09
N PRO A 325 11.93 -11.44 -8.94
CA PRO A 325 11.04 -11.44 -10.10
C PRO A 325 9.57 -11.17 -9.75
N ILE A 326 9.08 -11.72 -8.63
CA ILE A 326 7.72 -11.45 -8.14
C ILE A 326 7.57 -9.95 -7.83
N VAL A 327 8.50 -9.38 -7.06
CA VAL A 327 8.53 -7.93 -6.76
C VAL A 327 8.51 -7.11 -8.04
N LEU A 328 9.35 -7.43 -9.02
CA LEU A 328 9.40 -6.72 -10.30
C LEU A 328 8.06 -6.80 -11.04
N MET A 329 7.42 -7.97 -11.07
CA MET A 329 6.11 -8.15 -11.70
C MET A 329 5.02 -7.32 -11.02
N PHE A 330 4.99 -7.30 -9.68
CA PHE A 330 4.07 -6.47 -8.91
C PHE A 330 4.32 -4.97 -9.11
N VAL A 331 5.57 -4.53 -9.25
CA VAL A 331 5.89 -3.13 -9.57
C VAL A 331 5.36 -2.77 -10.96
N ILE A 332 5.66 -3.56 -11.99
CA ILE A 332 5.26 -3.28 -13.37
C ILE A 332 3.73 -3.33 -13.51
N LEU A 333 3.11 -4.47 -13.15
CA LEU A 333 1.67 -4.66 -13.32
C LEU A 333 0.86 -3.83 -12.32
N GLY A 334 1.38 -3.60 -11.11
CA GLY A 334 0.74 -2.75 -10.11
C GLY A 334 0.61 -1.31 -10.59
N ILE A 335 1.68 -0.70 -11.13
CA ILE A 335 1.62 0.66 -11.68
C ILE A 335 0.58 0.75 -12.83
N ILE A 336 0.61 -0.23 -13.74
CA ILE A 336 -0.34 -0.29 -14.87
C ILE A 336 -1.77 -0.45 -14.36
N PHE A 337 -1.98 -1.27 -13.34
CA PHE A 337 -3.30 -1.50 -12.76
C PHE A 337 -3.85 -0.26 -12.04
N LEU A 338 -3.02 0.47 -11.29
CA LEU A 338 -3.41 1.76 -10.71
C LEU A 338 -3.83 2.76 -11.81
N LEU A 339 -3.12 2.76 -12.95
CA LEU A 339 -3.47 3.58 -14.10
C LEU A 339 -4.81 3.17 -14.72
N THR A 340 -5.00 1.87 -14.95
CA THR A 340 -6.24 1.28 -15.48
C THR A 340 -7.44 1.64 -14.61
N VAL A 341 -7.32 1.55 -13.28
CA VAL A 341 -8.43 1.84 -12.36
C VAL A 341 -8.78 3.32 -12.40
N SER A 342 -7.78 4.20 -12.31
CA SER A 342 -8.01 5.65 -12.39
C SER A 342 -8.73 6.05 -13.68
N TYR A 343 -8.34 5.43 -14.80
CA TYR A 343 -8.99 5.67 -16.09
C TYR A 343 -10.41 5.08 -16.14
N LYS A 344 -10.65 3.89 -15.57
CA LYS A 344 -11.98 3.26 -15.57
C LYS A 344 -13.03 4.10 -14.87
N VAL A 345 -12.68 4.83 -13.80
CA VAL A 345 -13.63 5.72 -13.10
C VAL A 345 -14.20 6.78 -14.04
N VAL A 346 -13.33 7.41 -14.84
CA VAL A 346 -13.74 8.43 -15.82
C VAL A 346 -14.49 7.80 -17.00
N TYR A 347 -14.04 6.63 -17.46
CA TYR A 347 -14.70 5.90 -18.54
C TYR A 347 -16.13 5.49 -18.16
N ASP A 348 -16.32 4.96 -16.96
CA ASP A 348 -17.61 4.51 -16.45
C ASP A 348 -18.61 5.65 -16.27
N ALA A 349 -18.14 6.79 -15.73
CA ALA A 349 -18.95 8.00 -15.61
C ALA A 349 -19.42 8.51 -16.98
N ARG A 350 -18.55 8.42 -18.00
CA ARG A 350 -18.87 8.82 -19.37
C ARG A 350 -19.93 7.91 -20.00
N GLU A 351 -19.76 6.60 -19.92
CA GLU A 351 -20.72 5.63 -20.50
C GLU A 351 -22.07 5.67 -19.76
N SER A 352 -22.05 5.90 -18.45
CA SER A 352 -23.26 6.00 -17.62
C SER A 352 -23.93 7.38 -17.66
N SER A 353 -23.43 8.33 -18.46
CA SER A 353 -23.92 9.72 -18.50
C SER A 353 -24.01 10.40 -17.12
N LYS A 354 -23.10 10.04 -16.21
CA LYS A 354 -22.96 10.67 -14.89
C LYS A 354 -22.20 12.00 -15.02
N SER A 355 -22.28 12.84 -13.98
CA SER A 355 -21.44 14.04 -13.90
C SER A 355 -19.96 13.66 -13.96
N VAL A 356 -19.15 14.56 -14.53
CA VAL A 356 -17.69 14.38 -14.60
C VAL A 356 -17.16 14.22 -13.16
N PRO A 357 -16.51 13.08 -12.83
CA PRO A 357 -16.04 12.83 -11.47
C PRO A 357 -14.87 13.77 -11.14
N GLU A 358 -14.74 14.09 -9.86
CA GLU A 358 -13.58 14.81 -9.36
C GLU A 358 -12.35 13.90 -9.33
N TRP A 359 -11.15 14.48 -9.44
CA TRP A 359 -9.90 13.71 -9.44
C TRP A 359 -9.64 13.04 -8.08
N GLN A 360 -10.20 13.60 -7.00
CA GLN A 360 -10.12 13.06 -5.64
C GLN A 360 -10.82 11.70 -5.54
N LEU A 361 -11.97 11.52 -6.19
CA LEU A 361 -12.65 10.23 -6.27
C LEU A 361 -11.78 9.19 -7.00
N CYS A 362 -11.10 9.59 -8.08
CA CYS A 362 -10.16 8.72 -8.77
C CYS A 362 -9.00 8.32 -7.85
N PHE A 363 -8.49 9.25 -7.05
CA PHE A 363 -7.43 8.99 -6.08
C PHE A 363 -7.86 8.00 -4.98
N GLU A 364 -9.06 8.17 -4.45
CA GLU A 364 -9.60 7.25 -3.42
C GLU A 364 -9.71 5.81 -3.93
N GLU A 365 -10.19 5.62 -5.16
CA GLU A 365 -10.28 4.28 -5.75
C GLU A 365 -8.91 3.65 -6.00
N VAL A 366 -7.92 4.47 -6.40
CA VAL A 366 -6.53 4.04 -6.60
C VAL A 366 -5.88 3.62 -5.27
N ILE A 367 -6.01 4.41 -4.21
CA ILE A 367 -5.31 4.13 -2.95
C ILE A 367 -5.88 2.91 -2.21
N ARG A 368 -7.19 2.64 -2.36
CA ARG A 368 -7.85 1.44 -1.78
C ARG A 368 -7.31 0.12 -2.32
N ILE A 369 -6.67 0.13 -3.50
CA ILE A 369 -6.08 -1.07 -4.11
C ILE A 369 -4.73 -1.44 -3.49
N VAL A 370 -3.97 -0.45 -3.01
CA VAL A 370 -2.57 -0.66 -2.56
C VAL A 370 -2.48 -1.73 -1.46
N PRO A 371 -3.33 -1.73 -0.41
CA PRO A 371 -3.36 -2.82 0.57
C PRO A 371 -3.67 -4.19 -0.03
N GLY A 372 -4.56 -4.26 -1.02
CA GLY A 372 -4.91 -5.51 -1.72
C GLY A 372 -3.76 -6.07 -2.54
N LEU A 373 -3.01 -5.21 -3.23
CA LEU A 373 -1.79 -5.61 -3.94
C LEU A 373 -0.72 -6.14 -2.97
N LEU A 374 -0.59 -5.54 -1.79
CA LEU A 374 0.34 -6.02 -0.76
C LEU A 374 -0.05 -7.42 -0.24
N LEU A 375 -1.34 -7.66 0.01
CA LEU A 375 -1.84 -8.97 0.43
C LEU A 375 -1.67 -10.03 -0.68
N ALA A 376 -1.96 -9.67 -1.93
CA ALA A 376 -1.70 -10.54 -3.08
C ALA A 376 -0.22 -10.89 -3.23
N PHE A 377 0.68 -9.94 -2.94
CA PHE A 377 2.13 -10.17 -2.92
C PHE A 377 2.53 -11.17 -1.81
N PHE A 378 1.97 -11.02 -0.61
CA PHE A 378 2.17 -11.97 0.48
C PHE A 378 1.70 -13.38 0.13
N GLU A 379 0.54 -13.53 -0.49
CA GLU A 379 0.04 -14.82 -0.98
C GLU A 379 1.03 -15.45 -1.98
N ALA A 380 1.54 -14.66 -2.93
CA ALA A 380 2.52 -15.13 -3.91
C ALA A 380 3.84 -15.59 -3.28
N ILE A 381 4.33 -14.90 -2.23
CA ILE A 381 5.54 -15.32 -1.51
C ILE A 381 5.31 -16.63 -0.75
N VAL A 382 4.16 -16.81 -0.11
CA VAL A 382 3.83 -18.06 0.59
C VAL A 382 3.80 -19.22 -0.40
N MET A 383 3.17 -19.03 -1.56
CA MET A 383 3.17 -20.04 -2.62
C MET A 383 4.58 -20.32 -3.16
N ALA A 384 5.43 -19.29 -3.30
CA ALA A 384 6.83 -19.47 -3.68
C ALA A 384 7.60 -20.32 -2.65
N ALA A 385 7.41 -20.07 -1.34
CA ALA A 385 8.09 -20.81 -0.28
C ALA A 385 7.68 -22.30 -0.27
N ILE A 386 6.38 -22.57 -0.41
CA ILE A 386 5.84 -23.93 -0.51
C ILE A 386 6.41 -24.64 -1.76
N SER A 387 6.45 -23.94 -2.89
CA SER A 387 6.96 -24.50 -4.14
C SER A 387 8.45 -24.83 -4.08
N VAL A 388 9.27 -23.97 -3.47
CA VAL A 388 10.68 -24.26 -3.23
C VAL A 388 10.82 -25.50 -2.37
N ALA A 389 10.03 -25.63 -1.29
CA ALA A 389 10.08 -26.78 -0.41
C ALA A 389 9.74 -28.09 -1.13
N ILE A 390 8.69 -28.11 -1.95
CA ILE A 390 8.29 -29.28 -2.74
C ILE A 390 9.32 -29.61 -3.82
N SER A 391 9.87 -28.58 -4.48
CA SER A 391 10.90 -28.73 -5.53
C SER A 391 12.21 -29.34 -5.05
N THR A 392 12.47 -29.34 -3.73
CA THR A 392 13.65 -30.03 -3.17
C THR A 392 13.60 -31.55 -3.33
N ARG A 393 12.42 -32.13 -3.54
CA ARG A 393 12.21 -33.59 -3.64
C ARG A 393 11.50 -34.03 -4.90
N LEU A 394 10.58 -33.23 -5.41
CA LEU A 394 9.78 -33.58 -6.56
C LEU A 394 10.24 -32.83 -7.82
N PRO A 395 10.14 -33.46 -9.01
CA PRO A 395 10.41 -32.79 -10.27
C PRO A 395 9.34 -31.73 -10.59
N MET A 396 9.55 -30.96 -11.65
CA MET A 396 8.71 -29.81 -12.03
C MET A 396 7.21 -30.15 -12.10
N MET A 397 6.83 -31.18 -12.87
CA MET A 397 5.41 -31.49 -13.13
C MET A 397 4.62 -31.77 -11.84
N PRO A 398 5.05 -32.69 -10.95
CA PRO A 398 4.40 -32.87 -9.65
C PRO A 398 4.37 -31.62 -8.78
N ASN A 399 5.44 -30.82 -8.77
CA ASN A 399 5.48 -29.58 -7.99
C ASN A 399 4.39 -28.60 -8.42
N LEU A 400 4.23 -28.37 -9.74
CA LEU A 400 3.19 -27.48 -10.27
C LEU A 400 1.78 -28.00 -9.93
N ILE A 401 1.52 -29.31 -10.08
CA ILE A 401 0.21 -29.91 -9.79
C ILE A 401 -0.13 -29.79 -8.30
N ILE A 402 0.82 -30.09 -7.41
CA ILE A 402 0.60 -30.03 -5.96
C ILE A 402 0.40 -28.58 -5.52
N CYS A 403 1.25 -27.64 -5.97
CA CYS A 403 1.09 -26.23 -5.62
C CYS A 403 -0.23 -25.64 -6.17
N GLY A 404 -0.62 -26.00 -7.39
CA GLY A 404 -1.93 -25.61 -7.94
C GLY A 404 -3.09 -26.17 -7.11
N SER A 405 -2.98 -27.41 -6.64
CA SER A 405 -3.98 -28.02 -5.75
C SER A 405 -4.04 -27.30 -4.40
N ILE A 406 -2.89 -26.96 -3.82
CA ILE A 406 -2.81 -26.19 -2.57
C ILE A 406 -3.44 -24.81 -2.73
N TYR A 407 -3.20 -24.13 -3.85
CA TYR A 407 -3.81 -22.84 -4.15
C TYR A 407 -5.34 -22.94 -4.18
N VAL A 408 -5.89 -23.90 -4.94
CA VAL A 408 -7.33 -24.10 -5.06
C VAL A 408 -7.95 -24.48 -3.71
N LEU A 409 -7.36 -25.44 -3.00
CA LEU A 409 -7.87 -25.89 -1.70
C LEU A 409 -7.74 -24.82 -0.61
N GLY A 410 -6.71 -23.98 -0.67
CA GLY A 410 -6.47 -22.89 0.28
C GLY A 410 -7.53 -21.78 0.22
N HIS A 411 -8.13 -21.56 -0.96
CA HIS A 411 -9.26 -20.64 -1.15
C HIS A 411 -10.61 -21.32 -0.90
N LEU A 412 -10.79 -22.56 -1.36
CA LEU A 412 -12.07 -23.26 -1.24
C LEU A 412 -12.36 -23.82 0.15
N GLY A 413 -11.35 -24.27 0.90
CA GLY A 413 -11.53 -24.88 2.23
C GLY A 413 -12.31 -23.99 3.22
N PRO A 414 -11.92 -22.72 3.41
CA PRO A 414 -12.64 -21.76 4.24
C PRO A 414 -14.05 -21.47 3.72
N LEU A 415 -14.20 -21.30 2.40
CA LEU A 415 -15.49 -21.05 1.77
C LEU A 415 -16.48 -22.19 2.04
N ILE A 416 -16.03 -23.44 1.87
CA ILE A 416 -16.82 -24.64 2.16
C ILE A 416 -17.17 -24.71 3.65
N ALA A 417 -16.21 -24.45 4.53
CA ALA A 417 -16.42 -24.48 5.98
C ALA A 417 -17.42 -23.40 6.46
N LYS A 418 -17.42 -22.23 5.83
CA LYS A 418 -18.36 -21.12 6.10
C LYS A 418 -19.75 -21.38 5.50
N SER A 419 -19.81 -21.87 4.27
CA SER A 419 -21.06 -22.12 3.53
C SER A 419 -21.86 -23.29 4.13
N SER A 420 -21.21 -24.34 4.62
CA SER A 420 -21.87 -25.49 5.25
C SER A 420 -22.23 -25.29 6.73
N ALA A 421 -22.29 -24.04 7.20
CA ALA A 421 -22.67 -23.70 8.58
C ALA A 421 -24.17 -23.98 8.85
N GLY A 422 -24.53 -25.27 9.01
CA GLY A 422 -25.86 -25.70 9.43
C GLY A 422 -26.36 -27.00 8.81
N GLU A 423 -25.82 -27.42 7.66
CA GLU A 423 -26.46 -28.49 6.86
C GLU A 423 -25.77 -29.86 6.96
N ILE A 424 -24.42 -29.93 6.93
CA ILE A 424 -23.70 -31.21 6.88
C ILE A 424 -22.40 -31.16 7.72
N VAL A 425 -22.39 -31.90 8.84
CA VAL A 425 -21.25 -31.96 9.79
C VAL A 425 -19.96 -32.46 9.12
N PHE A 426 -20.07 -33.43 8.22
CA PHE A 426 -18.92 -34.01 7.51
C PHE A 426 -18.20 -32.98 6.61
N VAL A 427 -18.96 -32.17 5.86
CA VAL A 427 -18.39 -31.15 4.97
C VAL A 427 -17.67 -30.07 5.77
N LYS A 428 -18.23 -29.66 6.91
CA LYS A 428 -17.57 -28.73 7.84
C LYS A 428 -16.30 -29.33 8.44
N PHE A 429 -16.29 -30.61 8.78
CA PHE A 429 -15.10 -31.30 9.27
C PHE A 429 -13.98 -31.32 8.22
N ILE A 430 -14.29 -31.72 6.98
CA ILE A 430 -13.32 -31.73 5.87
C ILE A 430 -12.79 -30.32 5.58
N GLY A 431 -13.67 -29.31 5.52
CA GLY A 431 -13.26 -27.91 5.32
C GLY A 431 -12.30 -27.44 6.43
N ARG A 432 -12.59 -27.74 7.69
CA ARG A 432 -11.69 -27.45 8.82
C ARG A 432 -10.37 -28.21 8.75
N LEU A 433 -10.39 -29.48 8.37
CA LEU A 433 -9.18 -30.29 8.23
C LEU A 433 -8.24 -29.69 7.17
N ILE A 434 -8.79 -29.28 6.02
CA ILE A 434 -8.05 -28.60 4.95
C ILE A 434 -7.48 -27.28 5.48
N SER A 435 -8.27 -26.45 6.16
CA SER A 435 -7.81 -25.17 6.74
C SER A 435 -6.78 -25.30 7.86
N VAL A 436 -6.67 -26.47 8.50
CA VAL A 436 -5.63 -26.75 9.51
C VAL A 436 -4.32 -27.21 8.86
N MET A 437 -4.41 -28.00 7.79
CA MET A 437 -3.23 -28.57 7.12
C MET A 437 -2.60 -27.65 6.08
N LEU A 438 -3.43 -26.91 5.35
CA LEU A 438 -2.99 -26.02 4.26
C LEU A 438 -3.07 -24.55 4.69
N PRO A 439 -2.27 -23.66 4.08
CA PRO A 439 -2.41 -22.24 4.31
C PRO A 439 -3.82 -21.80 3.89
N VAL A 440 -4.52 -21.15 4.81
CA VAL A 440 -5.79 -20.50 4.51
C VAL A 440 -5.49 -19.22 3.71
N LEU A 441 -5.63 -19.31 2.39
CA LEU A 441 -5.31 -18.22 1.46
C LEU A 441 -6.41 -17.14 1.40
N ASP A 442 -7.63 -17.47 1.84
CA ASP A 442 -8.76 -16.54 2.02
C ASP A 442 -8.40 -15.32 2.90
N HIS A 443 -7.40 -15.43 3.80
CA HIS A 443 -6.89 -14.28 4.57
C HIS A 443 -6.21 -13.19 3.73
N TYR A 444 -5.81 -13.49 2.50
CA TYR A 444 -5.22 -12.49 1.61
C TYR A 444 -6.27 -11.85 0.69
N GLU A 445 -7.51 -12.35 0.74
CA GLU A 445 -8.61 -11.86 -0.07
C GLU A 445 -9.45 -10.84 0.73
N ILE A 446 -9.56 -9.63 0.19
CA ILE A 446 -10.26 -8.51 0.86
C ILE A 446 -11.36 -7.93 -0.03
N GLU A 447 -12.00 -8.77 -0.84
CA GLU A 447 -13.08 -8.37 -1.77
C GLU A 447 -14.15 -7.52 -1.06
N GLY A 448 -14.57 -7.90 0.15
CA GLY A 448 -15.56 -7.17 0.93
C GLY A 448 -15.10 -5.78 1.41
N ALA A 449 -13.83 -5.62 1.80
CA ALA A 449 -13.28 -4.34 2.26
C ALA A 449 -13.01 -3.38 1.08
N ILE A 450 -12.60 -3.91 -0.07
CA ILE A 450 -12.40 -3.11 -1.29
C ILE A 450 -13.74 -2.73 -1.94
N ALA A 451 -14.78 -3.53 -1.70
CA ALA A 451 -16.15 -3.29 -2.14
C ALA A 451 -16.89 -2.27 -1.28
N GLY A 452 -16.63 -2.25 0.03
CA GLY A 452 -17.16 -1.23 0.93
C GLY A 452 -16.38 0.08 0.82
N ALA A 453 -16.97 1.17 1.31
CA ALA A 453 -16.26 2.43 1.54
C ALA A 453 -15.30 2.35 2.76
N SER A 454 -14.89 1.14 3.17
CA SER A 454 -14.14 0.87 4.39
C SER A 454 -12.66 0.66 4.06
N SER A 455 -11.78 1.33 4.80
CA SER A 455 -10.34 1.11 4.65
C SER A 455 -9.91 -0.20 5.31
N VAL A 456 -8.86 -0.83 4.76
CA VAL A 456 -8.26 -2.02 5.38
C VAL A 456 -7.49 -1.57 6.63
N PRO A 457 -7.82 -2.08 7.83
CA PRO A 457 -7.13 -1.69 9.05
C PRO A 457 -5.65 -2.07 9.00
N MET A 458 -4.76 -1.19 9.47
CA MET A 458 -3.32 -1.47 9.49
C MET A 458 -2.96 -2.71 10.32
N VAL A 459 -3.74 -2.99 11.38
CA VAL A 459 -3.61 -4.20 12.20
C VAL A 459 -3.78 -5.46 11.35
N TYR A 460 -4.73 -5.46 10.41
CA TYR A 460 -4.95 -6.59 9.52
C TYR A 460 -3.73 -6.88 8.64
N LEU A 461 -3.15 -5.84 8.04
CA LEU A 461 -1.94 -5.95 7.21
C LEU A 461 -0.76 -6.53 8.01
N TRP A 462 -0.59 -6.10 9.26
CA TRP A 462 0.44 -6.64 10.14
C TRP A 462 0.22 -8.11 10.49
N THR A 463 -1.03 -8.49 10.80
CA THR A 463 -1.36 -9.90 11.06
C THR A 463 -1.15 -10.78 9.84
N ALA A 464 -1.51 -10.29 8.64
CA ALA A 464 -1.28 -11.00 7.38
C ALA A 464 0.22 -11.15 7.13
N PHE A 465 1.02 -10.10 7.32
CA PHE A 465 2.49 -10.17 7.21
C PHE A 465 3.09 -11.21 8.15
N LEU A 466 2.70 -11.21 9.43
CA LEU A 466 3.21 -12.16 10.41
C LEU A 466 2.82 -13.60 10.04
N TYR A 467 1.58 -13.80 9.59
CA TYR A 467 1.09 -15.08 9.11
C TYR A 467 1.90 -15.57 7.89
N SER A 468 2.16 -14.71 6.90
CA SER A 468 3.01 -15.03 5.76
C SER A 468 4.43 -15.38 6.17
N ALA A 469 5.04 -14.59 7.06
CA ALA A 469 6.39 -14.81 7.54
C ALA A 469 6.52 -16.17 8.24
N LEU A 470 5.56 -16.52 9.11
CA LEU A 470 5.53 -17.82 9.79
C LEU A 470 5.42 -18.99 8.80
N TYR A 471 4.51 -18.89 7.82
CA TYR A 471 4.38 -19.92 6.78
C TYR A 471 5.63 -20.05 5.90
N CYS A 472 6.26 -18.93 5.55
CA CYS A 472 7.51 -18.95 4.80
C CYS A 472 8.63 -19.60 5.62
N VAL A 473 8.78 -19.26 6.89
CA VAL A 473 9.77 -19.89 7.77
C VAL A 473 9.51 -21.39 7.89
N ALA A 474 8.27 -21.81 8.13
CA ALA A 474 7.91 -23.23 8.22
C ALA A 474 8.20 -23.99 6.92
N ALA A 475 7.79 -23.45 5.77
CA ALA A 475 8.06 -24.04 4.46
C ALA A 475 9.56 -24.11 4.16
N MET A 476 10.32 -23.08 4.48
CA MET A 476 11.77 -23.07 4.28
C MET A 476 12.50 -24.02 5.23
N LEU A 477 12.06 -24.19 6.48
CA LEU A 477 12.59 -25.22 7.37
C LEU A 477 12.35 -26.63 6.80
N LEU A 478 11.15 -26.88 6.27
CA LEU A 478 10.81 -28.15 5.61
C LEU A 478 11.67 -28.37 4.35
N ALA A 479 11.90 -27.33 3.55
CA ALA A 479 12.82 -27.37 2.40
C ALA A 479 14.24 -27.77 2.81
N LEU A 480 14.75 -27.20 3.91
CA LEU A 480 16.08 -27.50 4.42
C LEU A 480 16.21 -28.95 4.89
N ILE A 481 15.24 -29.44 5.68
CA ILE A 481 15.21 -30.83 6.16
C ILE A 481 15.21 -31.79 4.96
N PHE A 482 14.31 -31.56 4.01
CA PHE A 482 14.20 -32.43 2.84
C PHE A 482 15.44 -32.43 1.96
N PHE A 483 16.18 -31.34 1.92
CA PHE A 483 17.41 -31.26 1.12
C PHE A 483 18.66 -31.77 1.84
N GLU A 484 18.72 -31.68 3.17
CA GLU A 484 19.81 -32.29 3.95
C GLU A 484 19.81 -33.82 3.75
N ASP A 485 18.64 -34.44 3.76
CA ASP A 485 18.46 -35.89 3.60
C ASP A 485 18.52 -36.37 2.13
N ARG A 486 18.78 -35.50 1.14
CA ARG A 486 18.85 -35.88 -0.27
C ARG A 486 20.31 -36.18 -0.65
N ASP A 487 20.57 -37.42 -1.04
CA ASP A 487 21.84 -37.79 -1.67
C ASP A 487 21.90 -37.14 -3.06
N LEU A 488 22.90 -36.29 -3.23
CA LEU A 488 23.17 -35.60 -4.50
C LEU A 488 24.26 -36.33 -5.32
N ALA A 489 24.79 -37.46 -4.82
CA ALA A 489 25.89 -38.22 -5.42
C ALA A 489 25.42 -39.31 -6.38
#